data_AF-A0A0K1PK75-F1
#
_entry.id   AF-A0A0K1PK75-F1
#
_cell.length_a   1.000
_cell.length_b   1.000
_cell.length_c   1.000
_cell.angle_alpha   90.00
_cell.angle_beta   90.00
_cell.angle_gamma   90.00
#
_symmetry.space_group_name_H-M   'P 1'
#
loop_
_entity.id
_entity.type
_entity.pdbx_description
1 polymer ?
#
loop_
_entity_poly.entity_id
_entity_poly.type
_entity_poly.pdbx_seq_one_letter_code
_entity_poly.pdbx_strand_id
1 'polypeptide(L)'
;MASTKQTVDLPKLIEQLDKATGDGRMDKVRKMLKADRFQLFSEVTDGHVTGVVKSQTDASLFYACKISDQGAFMCCTQNLNVCGGLRGKPCKHLLVLLVGLAQAGAADADVLSKWAKSAAGKKPALDKDAMSATFVKYKGAEAGEIDWRPTETIPEDYYAL
;
A
#
# COMPACT_ATOMS: atom_id res chain seq x y z
N MET A 1 -9.13 -11.39 21.53
CA MET A 1 -9.02 -12.56 20.63
C MET A 1 -7.74 -12.37 19.84
N ALA A 2 -6.75 -13.26 20.00
CA ALA A 2 -5.53 -13.20 19.21
C ALA A 2 -5.89 -13.59 17.78
N SER A 3 -5.77 -12.64 16.85
CA SER A 3 -5.91 -12.92 15.42
C SER A 3 -4.78 -13.87 15.03
N THR A 4 -5.13 -15.11 14.71
CA THR A 4 -4.17 -16.09 14.20
C THR A 4 -3.62 -15.52 12.89
N LYS A 5 -2.38 -15.02 12.90
CA LYS A 5 -1.71 -14.48 11.71
C LYS A 5 -1.76 -15.56 10.63
N GLN A 6 -2.66 -15.40 9.66
CA GLN A 6 -2.79 -16.32 8.54
C GLN A 6 -1.44 -16.34 7.84
N THR A 7 -0.80 -17.50 7.72
CA THR A 7 0.49 -17.61 7.06
C THR A 7 0.31 -17.28 5.58
N VAL A 8 0.70 -16.07 5.20
CA VAL A 8 0.70 -15.61 3.82
C VAL A 8 1.89 -16.20 3.07
N ASP A 9 1.64 -16.76 1.90
CA ASP A 9 2.67 -17.09 0.91
C ASP A 9 3.15 -15.80 0.23
N LEU A 10 4.08 -15.10 0.90
CA LEU A 10 4.64 -13.86 0.40
C LEU A 10 5.35 -14.02 -0.95
N PRO A 11 6.17 -15.07 -1.19
CA PRO A 11 6.77 -15.29 -2.52
C PRO A 11 5.73 -15.34 -3.64
N LYS A 12 4.63 -16.09 -3.46
CA LYS A 12 3.53 -16.16 -4.43
C LYS A 12 2.88 -14.80 -4.65
N LEU A 13 2.59 -14.05 -3.58
CA LEU A 13 2.02 -12.71 -3.68
C LEU A 13 2.94 -11.77 -4.48
N ILE A 14 4.24 -11.77 -4.18
CA ILE A 14 5.23 -10.95 -4.88
C ILE A 14 5.28 -11.30 -6.36
N GLU A 15 5.27 -12.59 -6.72
CA GLU A 15 5.23 -13.04 -8.11
C GLU A 15 3.97 -12.55 -8.84
N GLN A 16 2.80 -12.64 -8.18
CA GLN A 16 1.54 -12.15 -8.76
C GLN A 16 1.54 -10.64 -8.97
N LEU A 17 2.06 -9.86 -8.01
CA LEU A 17 2.18 -8.40 -8.11
C LEU A 17 3.21 -7.98 -9.17
N ASP A 18 4.29 -8.74 -9.32
CA ASP A 18 5.28 -8.50 -10.38
C ASP A 18 4.65 -8.74 -11.76
N LYS A 19 3.91 -9.85 -11.95
CA LYS A 19 3.16 -10.10 -13.19
C LYS A 19 2.14 -9.00 -13.52
N ALA A 20 1.48 -8.43 -12.50
CA ALA A 20 0.52 -7.35 -12.70
C ALA A 20 1.15 -6.02 -13.12
N THR A 21 2.44 -5.80 -12.83
CA THR A 21 3.11 -4.52 -13.07
C THR A 21 4.19 -4.59 -14.16
N GLY A 22 4.90 -5.71 -14.29
CA GLY A 22 5.71 -6.11 -15.44
C GLY A 22 6.92 -5.24 -15.75
N ASP A 23 7.52 -4.56 -14.76
CA ASP A 23 8.70 -3.71 -14.97
C ASP A 23 9.77 -3.77 -13.87
N GLY A 24 9.78 -4.85 -13.08
CA GLY A 24 10.77 -5.05 -12.02
C GLY A 24 10.66 -4.08 -10.85
N ARG A 25 9.58 -3.28 -10.75
CA ARG A 25 9.37 -2.40 -9.58
C ARG A 25 9.27 -3.17 -8.27
N MET A 26 8.91 -4.45 -8.32
CA MET A 26 8.88 -5.30 -7.13
C MET A 26 10.25 -5.46 -6.47
N ASP A 27 11.36 -5.33 -7.21
CA ASP A 27 12.69 -5.30 -6.61
C ASP A 27 12.87 -4.09 -5.68
N LYS A 28 12.31 -2.94 -6.07
CA LYS A 28 12.31 -1.74 -5.22
C LYS A 28 11.41 -1.94 -4.00
N VAL A 29 10.28 -2.62 -4.16
CA VAL A 29 9.36 -2.95 -3.06
C VAL A 29 10.06 -3.85 -2.05
N ARG A 30 10.70 -4.94 -2.50
CA ARG A 30 11.49 -5.83 -1.62
C ARG A 30 12.57 -5.07 -0.87
N LYS A 31 13.34 -4.22 -1.57
CA LYS A 31 14.38 -3.39 -0.95
C LYS A 31 13.80 -2.46 0.12
N MET A 32 12.68 -1.80 -0.16
CA MET A 32 12.02 -0.92 0.80
C MET A 32 11.55 -1.70 2.03
N LEU A 33 10.84 -2.82 1.84
CA LEU A 33 10.32 -3.66 2.91
C LEU A 33 11.43 -4.21 3.83
N LYS A 34 12.59 -4.55 3.26
CA LYS A 34 13.77 -5.04 4.02
C LYS A 34 14.62 -3.93 4.65
N ALA A 35 14.42 -2.67 4.28
CA ALA A 35 15.29 -1.57 4.71
C ALA A 35 14.83 -0.92 6.02
N ASP A 36 13.53 -0.81 6.25
CA ASP A 36 12.99 -0.13 7.42
C ASP A 36 11.58 -0.64 7.77
N ARG A 37 11.15 -0.29 8.96
CA ARG A 37 9.78 -0.49 9.43
C ARG A 37 8.80 0.40 8.67
N PHE A 38 7.57 -0.07 8.55
CA PHE A 38 6.46 0.75 8.07
C PHE A 38 5.36 0.83 9.13
N GLN A 39 4.78 2.03 9.25
CA GLN A 39 3.52 2.27 9.94
C GLN A 39 2.45 2.52 8.89
N LEU A 40 1.72 1.48 8.54
CA LEU A 40 0.72 1.49 7.47
C LEU A 40 -0.64 1.85 8.04
N PHE A 41 -0.94 3.14 8.08
CA PHE A 41 -2.30 3.62 8.34
C PHE A 41 -3.17 3.23 7.16
N SER A 42 -4.17 2.40 7.39
CA SER A 42 -4.96 1.80 6.30
C SER A 42 -6.43 1.64 6.66
N GLU A 43 -7.23 1.61 5.61
CA GLU A 43 -8.63 1.24 5.63
C GLU A 43 -8.82 0.16 4.57
N VAL A 44 -9.26 -1.01 5.01
CA VAL A 44 -9.55 -2.16 4.16
C VAL A 44 -11.06 -2.37 4.20
N THR A 45 -11.67 -2.40 3.02
CA THR A 45 -13.09 -2.66 2.81
C THR A 45 -13.25 -3.74 1.75
N ASP A 46 -14.47 -4.22 1.51
CA ASP A 46 -14.72 -5.18 0.43
C ASP A 46 -14.46 -4.61 -0.97
N GLY A 47 -14.51 -3.28 -1.13
CA GLY A 47 -14.39 -2.60 -2.43
C GLY A 47 -13.06 -1.88 -2.67
N HIS A 48 -12.34 -1.48 -1.61
CA HIS A 48 -11.06 -0.80 -1.75
C HIS A 48 -10.14 -0.95 -0.54
N VAL A 49 -8.86 -0.70 -0.80
CA VAL A 49 -7.83 -0.43 0.21
C VAL A 49 -7.37 1.00 -0.01
N THR A 50 -7.38 1.78 1.06
CA THR A 50 -6.77 3.10 1.12
C THR A 50 -5.73 3.10 2.24
N GLY A 51 -4.61 3.77 2.07
CA GLY A 51 -3.63 3.89 3.14
C GLY A 51 -2.58 4.96 2.92
N VAL A 52 -1.82 5.23 3.97
CA VAL A 52 -0.69 6.17 3.98
C VAL A 52 0.61 5.41 4.13
N VAL A 53 1.56 5.72 3.25
CA VAL A 53 2.92 5.16 3.27
C VAL A 53 3.91 6.31 3.40
N LYS A 54 4.70 6.32 4.47
CA LYS A 54 5.80 7.28 4.64
C LYS A 54 6.95 6.97 3.67
N SER A 55 7.59 8.03 3.18
CA SER A 55 8.85 7.91 2.45
C SER A 55 9.98 7.53 3.40
N GLN A 56 10.81 6.58 3.00
CA GLN A 56 12.02 6.20 3.74
C GLN A 56 13.19 7.16 3.51
N THR A 57 13.16 7.93 2.41
CA THR A 57 14.25 8.85 2.04
C THR A 57 13.98 10.30 2.44
N ASP A 58 12.75 10.60 2.86
CA ASP A 58 12.34 11.94 3.27
C ASP A 58 11.24 11.83 4.33
N ALA A 59 11.60 12.11 5.59
CA ALA A 59 10.68 11.97 6.73
C ALA A 59 9.46 12.92 6.65
N SER A 60 9.54 13.98 5.85
CA SER A 60 8.44 14.94 5.66
C SER A 60 7.44 14.51 4.58
N LEU A 61 7.79 13.49 3.79
CA LEU A 61 7.02 13.07 2.62
C LEU A 61 6.21 11.80 2.93
N PHE A 62 4.92 11.86 2.70
CA PHE A 62 4.03 10.72 2.86
C PHE A 62 3.04 10.65 1.69
N TYR A 63 2.67 9.43 1.34
CA TYR A 63 1.87 9.13 0.18
C TYR A 63 0.54 8.52 0.59
N ALA A 64 -0.56 9.16 0.20
CA ALA A 64 -1.86 8.49 0.21
C ALA A 64 -1.93 7.59 -1.02
N CYS A 65 -2.42 6.36 -0.82
CA CYS A 65 -2.49 5.31 -1.82
C CYS A 65 -3.88 4.69 -1.76
N LYS A 66 -4.52 4.46 -2.91
CA LYS A 66 -5.78 3.72 -2.98
C LYS A 66 -5.81 2.78 -4.18
N ILE A 67 -6.38 1.59 -4.00
CA ILE A 67 -6.72 0.65 -5.06
C ILE A 67 -8.07 0.01 -4.76
N SER A 68 -8.90 -0.15 -5.80
CA SER A 68 -10.21 -0.80 -5.70
C SER A 68 -10.24 -2.18 -6.34
N ASP A 69 -11.27 -2.95 -6.01
CA ASP A 69 -11.63 -4.23 -6.64
C ASP A 69 -11.80 -4.14 -8.16
N GLN A 70 -12.35 -3.01 -8.63
CA GLN A 70 -12.48 -2.65 -10.03
C GLN A 70 -11.16 -2.18 -10.66
N GLY A 71 -10.03 -2.21 -9.93
CA GLY A 71 -8.73 -1.81 -10.45
C GLY A 71 -8.59 -0.29 -10.67
N ALA A 72 -9.44 0.55 -10.07
CA ALA A 72 -9.17 1.97 -9.99
C ALA A 72 -8.05 2.18 -8.97
N PHE A 73 -7.02 2.95 -9.31
CA PHE A 73 -5.89 3.16 -8.41
C PHE A 73 -5.34 4.59 -8.50
N MET A 74 -4.81 5.06 -7.38
CA MET A 74 -4.24 6.38 -7.25
C MET A 74 -3.19 6.42 -6.14
N CYS A 75 -2.27 7.36 -6.26
CA CYS A 75 -1.24 7.64 -5.27
C CYS A 75 -0.75 9.07 -5.46
N CYS A 76 -0.70 9.85 -4.39
CA CYS A 76 -0.20 11.22 -4.43
C CYS A 76 0.54 11.58 -3.14
N THR A 77 1.34 12.64 -3.19
CA THR A 77 1.95 13.24 -1.99
C THR A 77 0.91 14.06 -1.22
N GLN A 78 1.27 14.52 -0.03
CA GLN A 78 0.43 15.41 0.79
C GLN A 78 0.02 16.71 0.10
N ASN A 79 0.76 17.16 -0.92
CA ASN A 79 0.43 18.33 -1.73
C ASN A 79 -0.42 17.96 -2.96
N LEU A 80 -0.99 16.76 -2.99
CA LEU A 80 -1.80 16.22 -4.09
C LEU A 80 -1.06 16.10 -5.42
N ASN A 81 0.27 16.07 -5.38
CA ASN A 81 1.08 15.79 -6.57
C ASN A 81 0.99 14.30 -6.89
N VAL A 82 0.55 13.97 -8.11
CA VAL A 82 0.45 12.59 -8.59
C VAL A 82 1.81 11.89 -8.46
N CYS A 83 1.82 10.68 -7.90
CA CYS A 83 3.04 9.91 -7.77
C CYS A 83 3.61 9.55 -9.15
N GLY A 84 4.85 9.97 -9.42
CA GLY A 84 5.53 9.71 -10.69
C GLY A 84 5.75 8.23 -11.03
N GLY A 85 5.52 7.32 -10.06
CA GLY A 85 5.58 5.86 -10.27
C GLY A 85 4.30 5.22 -10.83
N LEU A 86 3.20 5.98 -10.93
CA LEU A 86 1.89 5.44 -11.33
C LEU A 86 1.74 5.09 -12.81
N ARG A 87 2.73 5.41 -13.66
CA ARG A 87 2.84 5.22 -15.13
C ARG A 87 2.02 4.07 -15.75
N GLY A 88 0.68 4.14 -15.73
CA GLY A 88 -0.26 3.09 -16.14
C GLY A 88 -0.38 1.85 -15.23
N LYS A 89 0.12 1.89 -13.98
CA LYS A 89 0.15 0.73 -13.06
C LYS A 89 0.42 1.11 -11.60
N PRO A 90 0.04 0.28 -10.62
CA PRO A 90 0.27 0.52 -9.19
C PRO A 90 1.74 0.84 -8.86
N CYS A 91 2.00 1.99 -8.25
CA CYS A 91 3.35 2.43 -7.90
C CYS A 91 3.95 1.60 -6.75
N LYS A 92 5.25 1.74 -6.48
CA LYS A 92 5.90 1.04 -5.37
C LYS A 92 5.25 1.28 -4.00
N HIS A 93 4.69 2.46 -3.74
CA HIS A 93 4.03 2.77 -2.46
C HIS A 93 2.73 1.95 -2.29
N LEU A 94 1.92 1.86 -3.34
CA LEU A 94 0.75 0.97 -3.36
C LEU A 94 1.17 -0.47 -3.10
N LEU A 95 2.21 -0.94 -3.76
CA LEU A 95 2.67 -2.33 -3.63
C LEU A 95 3.24 -2.63 -2.23
N VAL A 96 3.97 -1.69 -1.63
CA VAL A 96 4.41 -1.79 -0.22
C VAL A 96 3.20 -1.89 0.71
N LEU A 97 2.17 -1.05 0.51
CA LEU A 97 0.93 -1.11 1.29
C LEU A 97 0.28 -2.49 1.15
N LEU A 98 0.12 -3.01 -0.07
CA LEU A 98 -0.52 -4.30 -0.30
C LEU A 98 0.24 -5.46 0.36
N VAL A 99 1.56 -5.52 0.17
CA VAL A 99 2.40 -6.58 0.76
C VAL A 99 2.39 -6.50 2.28
N GLY A 100 2.49 -5.29 2.84
CA GLY A 100 2.49 -5.11 4.29
C GLY A 100 1.16 -5.46 4.96
N LEU A 101 0.03 -5.12 4.33
CA LEU A 101 -1.30 -5.51 4.83
C LEU A 101 -1.52 -7.02 4.74
N ALA A 102 -1.09 -7.65 3.65
CA ALA A 102 -1.14 -9.11 3.53
C ALA A 102 -0.28 -9.78 4.61
N GLN A 103 0.97 -9.34 4.76
CA GLN A 103 1.90 -9.92 5.73
C GLN A 103 1.39 -9.79 7.17
N ALA A 104 0.74 -8.68 7.51
CA ALA A 104 0.16 -8.48 8.83
C ALA A 104 -1.17 -9.22 9.07
N GLY A 105 -1.72 -9.89 8.04
CA GLY A 105 -3.05 -10.50 8.10
C GLY A 105 -4.19 -9.49 8.15
N ALA A 106 -3.94 -8.23 7.75
CA ALA A 106 -4.95 -7.17 7.70
C ALA A 106 -5.77 -7.18 6.40
N ALA A 107 -5.30 -7.87 5.37
CA ALA A 107 -6.00 -8.08 4.11
C ALA A 107 -5.61 -9.43 3.48
N ASP A 108 -6.51 -10.05 2.73
CA ASP A 108 -6.26 -11.31 2.05
C ASP A 108 -5.35 -11.14 0.82
N ALA A 109 -4.28 -11.94 0.73
CA ALA A 109 -3.29 -11.83 -0.33
C ALA A 109 -3.85 -12.12 -1.74
N ASP A 110 -4.76 -13.09 -1.87
CA ASP A 110 -5.36 -13.44 -3.16
C ASP A 110 -6.36 -12.36 -3.62
N VAL A 111 -7.06 -11.70 -2.69
CA VAL A 111 -7.88 -10.51 -2.97
C VAL A 111 -7.02 -9.36 -3.49
N LEU A 112 -5.93 -9.03 -2.78
CA LEU A 112 -5.06 -7.91 -3.16
C LEU A 112 -4.37 -8.15 -4.51
N SER A 113 -3.94 -9.38 -4.79
CA SER A 113 -3.33 -9.72 -6.07
C SER A 113 -4.35 -9.65 -7.22
N LYS A 114 -5.61 -10.04 -6.97
CA LYS A 114 -6.72 -9.86 -7.94
C LYS A 114 -6.95 -8.39 -8.25
N TRP A 115 -6.93 -7.51 -7.25
CA TRP A 115 -7.12 -6.08 -7.46
C TRP A 115 -5.96 -5.44 -8.23
N ALA A 116 -4.72 -5.82 -7.91
CA ALA A 116 -3.54 -5.40 -8.68
C ALA A 116 -3.62 -5.86 -10.14
N LYS A 117 -4.10 -7.08 -10.39
CA LYS A 117 -4.38 -7.58 -11.74
C LYS A 117 -5.48 -6.78 -12.44
N SER A 118 -6.57 -6.43 -11.76
CA SER A 118 -7.64 -5.56 -12.29
C SER A 118 -7.13 -4.16 -12.66
N ALA A 119 -6.10 -3.67 -11.97
CA ALA A 119 -5.47 -2.38 -12.24
C ALA A 119 -4.52 -2.40 -13.45
N ALA A 120 -4.06 -3.58 -13.88
CA ALA A 120 -3.13 -3.71 -15.00
C ALA A 120 -3.74 -3.11 -16.28
N GLY A 121 -3.01 -2.19 -16.92
CA GLY A 121 -3.44 -1.51 -18.14
C GLY A 121 -4.45 -0.36 -17.92
N LYS A 122 -4.92 -0.12 -16.69
CA LYS A 122 -5.80 1.01 -16.39
C LYS A 122 -5.00 2.29 -16.14
N LYS A 123 -5.60 3.44 -16.48
CA LYS A 123 -5.00 4.74 -16.19
C LYS A 123 -5.25 5.11 -14.74
N PRO A 124 -4.24 5.58 -14.00
CA PRO A 124 -4.46 6.15 -12.68
C PRO A 124 -5.35 7.38 -12.78
N ALA A 125 -6.28 7.54 -11.85
CA ALA A 125 -7.16 8.70 -11.77
C ALA A 125 -7.12 9.25 -10.34
N LEU A 126 -6.65 10.49 -10.18
CA LEU A 126 -6.54 11.10 -8.87
C LEU A 126 -7.89 11.71 -8.46
N ASP A 127 -8.47 11.18 -7.40
CA ASP A 127 -9.54 11.82 -6.65
C ASP A 127 -8.92 12.67 -5.54
N LYS A 128 -8.90 13.99 -5.73
CA LYS A 128 -8.26 14.91 -4.79
C LYS A 128 -9.00 14.99 -3.46
N ASP A 129 -10.32 14.85 -3.47
CA ASP A 129 -11.12 14.97 -2.26
C ASP A 129 -10.92 13.73 -1.38
N ALA A 130 -10.96 12.53 -1.98
CA ALA A 130 -10.67 11.29 -1.27
C ALA A 130 -9.25 11.24 -0.69
N MET A 131 -8.25 11.72 -1.45
CA MET A 131 -6.87 11.76 -0.94
C MET A 131 -6.69 12.82 0.16
N SER A 132 -7.31 13.99 0.01
CA SER A 132 -7.29 15.02 1.06
C SER A 132 -7.94 14.52 2.35
N ALA A 133 -9.09 13.84 2.26
CA ALA A 133 -9.75 13.23 3.41
C ALA A 133 -8.85 12.19 4.10
N THR A 134 -8.10 11.39 3.32
CA THR A 134 -7.13 10.42 3.85
C THR A 134 -6.01 11.12 4.63
N PHE A 135 -5.47 12.23 4.11
CA PHE A 135 -4.44 12.99 4.80
C PHE A 135 -4.94 13.69 6.06
N VAL A 136 -6.16 14.24 6.04
CA VAL A 136 -6.79 14.83 7.23
C VAL A 136 -6.96 13.76 8.32
N LYS A 137 -7.50 12.58 7.96
CA LYS A 137 -7.64 11.45 8.90
C LYS A 137 -6.29 11.03 9.47
N TYR A 138 -5.26 10.96 8.62
CA TYR A 138 -3.90 10.62 9.02
C TYR A 138 -3.31 11.64 10.00
N LYS A 139 -3.49 12.94 9.74
CA LYS A 139 -3.01 14.01 10.62
C LYS A 139 -3.77 14.05 11.95
N GLY A 140 -5.07 13.82 11.94
CA GLY A 140 -5.83 13.64 13.18
C GLY A 140 -5.33 12.44 14.00
N ALA A 141 -4.92 11.36 13.33
CA ALA A 141 -4.31 10.21 14.02
C ALA A 141 -2.93 10.54 14.61
N GLU A 142 -2.06 11.25 13.87
CA GLU A 142 -0.77 11.72 14.40
C GLU A 142 -0.94 12.69 15.58
N ALA A 143 -2.00 13.50 15.57
CA ALA A 143 -2.34 14.44 16.64
C ALA A 143 -3.01 13.78 17.86
N GLY A 144 -3.36 12.48 17.77
CA GLY A 144 -4.13 11.79 18.81
C GLY A 144 -5.62 12.17 18.88
N GLU A 145 -6.12 12.90 17.88
CA GLU A 145 -7.52 13.33 17.76
C GLU A 145 -8.40 12.21 17.18
N ILE A 146 -7.81 11.28 16.42
CA ILE A 146 -8.51 10.16 15.79
C ILE A 146 -7.81 8.85 16.19
N ASP A 147 -8.55 7.89 16.74
CA ASP A 147 -8.03 6.53 16.97
C ASP A 147 -7.99 5.74 15.65
N TRP A 148 -6.93 5.97 14.87
CA TRP A 148 -6.63 5.21 13.68
C TRP A 148 -5.22 4.65 13.79
N ARG A 149 -5.10 3.39 14.19
CA ARG A 149 -3.81 2.77 14.49
C ARG A 149 -3.17 2.19 13.23
N PRO A 150 -1.85 2.36 13.06
CA PRO A 150 -1.16 1.75 11.92
C PRO A 150 -1.01 0.25 12.11
N THR A 151 -1.00 -0.45 10.99
CA THR A 151 -0.41 -1.79 10.90
C THR A 151 1.10 -1.64 10.84
N GLU A 152 1.82 -2.19 11.82
CA GLU A 152 3.28 -2.18 11.80
C GLU A 152 3.84 -3.39 11.05
N THR A 153 4.86 -3.16 10.24
CA THR A 153 5.67 -4.22 9.62
C THR A 153 7.14 -3.96 9.88
N ILE A 154 7.93 -5.02 10.08
CA ILE A 154 9.37 -4.92 10.33
C ILE A 154 10.18 -5.59 9.21
N PRO A 155 11.44 -5.19 8.97
CA PRO A 155 12.28 -5.79 7.94
C PRO A 155 12.35 -7.33 7.96
N GLU A 156 12.39 -7.90 9.16
CA GLU A 156 12.53 -9.34 9.42
C GLU A 156 11.36 -10.15 8.85
N ASP A 157 10.17 -9.54 8.73
CA ASP A 157 9.00 -10.16 8.08
C ASP A 157 9.29 -10.54 6.61
N TYR A 158 10.30 -9.93 5.99
CA TYR A 158 10.54 -9.98 4.56
C TYR A 158 11.89 -10.58 4.17
N TYR A 159 12.72 -11.03 5.11
CA TYR A 159 14.07 -11.52 4.80
C TYR A 159 14.09 -12.75 3.88
N ALA A 160 13.03 -13.56 3.90
CA ALA A 160 12.86 -14.72 3.03
C ALA A 160 12.47 -14.38 1.57
N LEU A 161 12.20 -13.10 1.25
CA LEU A 161 11.82 -12.62 -0.09
C LEU A 161 12.99 -12.36 -1.04
#